data_AF-A0ABD0MWY4-F1
#
_entry.id   AF-A0ABD0MWY4-F1
#
_cell.length_a   1.000
_cell.length_b   1.000
_cell.length_c   1.000
_cell.angle_alpha   90.00
_cell.angle_beta   90.00
_cell.angle_gamma   90.00
#
_symmetry.space_group_name_H-M   'P 1'
#
loop_
_entity.id
_entity.type
_entity.pdbx_description
1 polymer ?
#
loop_
_entity_poly.entity_id
_entity_poly.type
_entity_poly.pdbx_seq_one_letter_code
_entity_poly.pdbx_strand_id
1 'polypeptide(L)' 'IQFGFITLFVASFPLAPLLALMNNILEVRVDAWKFTTQFRRPVAAKAHNIGAWNEILNMIAVFSVVTN' A
#
# COMPACT_ATOMS: atom_id res chain seq x y z
N ILE A 1 1.69 -3.80 3.21
CA ILE A 1 1.16 -5.18 3.34
C ILE A 1 0.31 -5.56 2.13
N GLN A 2 -0.66 -4.73 1.71
CA GLN A 2 -1.48 -4.96 0.50
C GLN A 2 -0.62 -5.16 -0.78
N PHE A 3 0.48 -4.42 -0.92
CA PHE A 3 1.48 -4.62 -1.99
C PHE A 3 2.03 -6.06 -2.02
N GLY A 4 2.44 -6.62 -0.88
CA GLY A 4 2.96 -7.99 -0.81
C GLY A 4 1.90 -9.06 -1.11
N PHE A 5 0.65 -8.83 -0.72
CA PHE A 5 -0.46 -9.73 -1.08
C PHE A 5 -0.75 -9.71 -2.58
N ILE A 6 -0.71 -8.55 -3.23
CA ILE A 6 -0.96 -8.42 -4.66
C ILE A 6 0.14 -9.11 -5.46
N THR A 7 1.40 -8.94 -5.07
CA THR A 7 2.53 -9.50 -5.85
C THR A 7 2.71 -11.01 -5.64
N LEU A 8 2.40 -11.54 -4.44
CA LEU A 8 2.53 -12.98 -4.14
C LEU A 8 1.40 -13.85 -4.73
N PHE A 9 0.19 -13.31 -4.91
CA PHE A 9 -0.98 -14.09 -5.35
C PHE A 9 -1.49 -13.74 -6.75
N VAL A 10 -0.80 -12.86 -7.48
CA VAL A 10 -1.17 -12.49 -8.86
C VAL A 10 -1.13 -13.69 -9.82
N ALA A 11 -0.20 -14.63 -9.57
CA ALA A 11 -0.04 -15.84 -10.37
C ALA A 11 -1.24 -16.79 -10.27
N SER A 12 -1.93 -16.79 -9.12
CA SER A 12 -3.06 -17.69 -8.83
C SER A 12 -4.41 -17.08 -9.18
N PHE A 13 -4.54 -15.74 -9.21
CA PHE A 13 -5.81 -15.07 -9.50
C PHE A 13 -5.61 -13.77 -10.30
N PRO A 14 -5.75 -13.79 -11.64
CA PRO A 14 -5.44 -12.64 -12.51
C PRO A 14 -6.39 -11.45 -12.33
N LEU A 15 -7.51 -11.62 -11.60
CA LEU A 15 -8.46 -10.54 -11.25
C LEU A 15 -8.09 -9.79 -9.95
N ALA A 16 -7.11 -10.27 -9.19
CA ALA A 16 -6.65 -9.64 -7.95
C ALA A 16 -6.23 -8.16 -8.12
N PRO A 17 -5.56 -7.75 -9.22
CA PRO A 17 -5.19 -6.35 -9.43
C PRO A 17 -6.39 -5.41 -9.55
N LEU A 18 -7.51 -5.88 -10.12
CA LEU A 18 -8.69 -5.06 -10.32
C LEU A 18 -9.43 -4.82 -9.00
N LEU A 19 -9.54 -5.86 -8.16
CA LEU A 19 -10.09 -5.73 -6.81
C LEU A 19 -9.20 -4.86 -5.91
N ALA A 20 -7.88 -4.95 -6.05
CA ALA A 20 -6.95 -4.07 -5.36
C ALA A 20 -7.12 -2.60 -5.77
N LEU A 21 -7.32 -2.33 -7.06
CA LEU A 21 -7.57 -0.98 -7.57
C LEU A 21 -8.87 -0.40 -6.99
N MET A 22 -9.95 -1.18 -6.98
CA MET A 22 -11.21 -0.77 -6.36
C MET A 22 -11.06 -0.49 -4.86
N ASN A 23 -10.35 -1.37 -4.14
CA ASN A 23 -10.07 -1.17 -2.71
C ASN A 23 -9.25 0.10 -2.48
N ASN A 24 -8.18 0.35 -3.25
CA ASN A 24 -7.37 1.56 -3.13
C ASN A 24 -8.19 2.84 -3.33
N ILE A 25 -9.13 2.86 -4.29
CA ILE A 25 -10.01 4.04 -4.51
C ILE A 25 -10.88 4.31 -3.28
N LEU A 26 -11.48 3.26 -2.71
CA LEU A 26 -12.30 3.40 -1.51
C LEU A 26 -11.44 3.79 -0.29
N GLU A 27 -10.27 3.20 -0.15
CA GLU A 27 -9.34 3.42 0.96
C GLU A 27 -8.86 4.88 1.00
N VAL A 28 -8.50 5.47 -0.14
CA VAL A 28 -8.15 6.90 -0.22
C VAL A 28 -9.30 7.80 0.27
N ARG A 29 -10.55 7.48 -0.07
CA ARG A 29 -11.73 8.25 0.35
C ARG A 29 -12.01 8.08 1.84
N VAL A 30 -11.91 6.85 2.34
CA VAL A 30 -12.12 6.52 3.75
C VAL A 30 -11.05 7.15 4.62
N ASP A 31 -9.78 7.12 4.21
CA ASP A 31 -8.69 7.75 4.95
C ASP A 31 -8.80 9.27 4.94
N ALA A 32 -9.16 9.89 3.81
CA ALA A 32 -9.44 11.33 3.76
C ALA A 32 -10.58 11.73 4.71
N TRP A 33 -11.64 10.93 4.78
CA TRP A 33 -12.73 11.15 5.72
C TRP A 33 -12.27 11.01 7.17
N LYS A 34 -11.52 9.94 7.49
CA LYS A 34 -10.95 9.75 8.83
C LYS A 34 -10.04 10.90 9.26
N PHE A 35 -9.18 11.39 8.37
CA PHE A 35 -8.29 12.53 8.65
C PHE A 35 -9.03 13.83 8.96
N THR A 36 -10.22 14.02 8.40
CA THR A 36 -11.00 15.25 8.59
C THR A 36 -12.03 15.16 9.73
N THR A 37 -12.54 13.96 10.05
CA THR A 37 -13.59 13.78 11.07
C THR A 37 -13.11 13.09 12.35
N GLN A 38 -12.14 12.18 12.29
CA GLN A 38 -11.77 11.34 13.45
C GLN A 38 -10.43 11.72 14.10
N PHE A 39 -9.51 12.34 13.36
CA PHE A 39 -8.19 12.67 13.88
C PHE A 39 -8.02 14.16 14.16
N ARG A 40 -7.33 14.49 15.27
CA ARG A 40 -6.86 15.84 15.54
C ARG A 40 -5.69 16.15 14.59
N ARG A 41 -5.67 17.36 14.01
CA ARG A 41 -4.67 17.75 12.99
C ARG A 41 -3.24 17.42 13.44
N PRO A 42 -2.52 16.53 12.72
CA PRO A 42 -1.14 16.21 13.04
C PRO A 42 -0.22 17.40 12.76
N VAL A 43 0.87 17.52 13.52
CA VAL A 43 1.90 18.53 13.28
C VAL A 43 2.68 18.14 12.02
N ALA A 44 2.84 19.09 11.09
CA ALA A 44 3.53 18.86 9.84
C ALA A 44 5.01 18.54 10.09
N ALA A 45 5.41 17.28 9.91
CA ALA A 45 6.80 16.87 9.91
C ALA A 45 7.35 16.92 8.48
N LYS A 46 8.45 17.64 8.25
CA LYS A 46 9.17 17.57 6.97
C LYS A 46 9.94 16.27 6.90
N ALA A 47 9.52 15.36 6.04
CA ALA A 47 10.27 14.15 5.69
C ALA A 47 10.91 14.34 4.31
N HIS A 48 12.20 14.07 4.17
CA HIS A 48 12.90 14.12 2.88
C HIS A 48 12.56 12.89 2.03
N ASN A 49 12.40 11.73 2.67
CA ASN A 49 12.15 10.45 2.02
C ASN A 49 11.10 9.66 2.82
N ILE A 50 10.55 8.63 2.18
CA ILE A 50 9.64 7.63 2.79
C ILE A 50 10.37 6.80 3.87
N GLY A 51 11.70 6.88 3.93
CA GLY A 51 12.54 6.26 4.95
C GLY A 51 12.77 4.77 4.71
N ALA A 52 12.79 3.98 5.80
CA ALA A 52 13.01 2.54 5.79
C ALA A 52 12.01 1.75 4.93
N TRP A 53 10.85 2.33 4.62
CA TRP A 53 9.85 1.72 3.74
C TRP A 53 10.36 1.46 2.32
N ASN A 54 11.30 2.26 1.81
CA ASN A 54 11.85 2.06 0.47
C ASN A 54 12.66 0.76 0.37
N GLU A 55 13.50 0.49 1.37
CA GLU A 55 14.26 -0.76 1.50
C GLU A 55 13.33 -1.96 1.68
N ILE A 56 12.29 -1.82 2.51
CA ILE A 56 11.30 -2.88 2.73
C ILE A 56 10.55 -3.23 1.44
N LEU A 57 10.13 -2.23 0.65
CA LEU A 57 9.44 -2.45 -0.62
C LEU A 57 10.34 -3.14 -1.65
N ASN A 58 11.62 -2.76 -1.72
CA ASN A 58 12.61 -3.43 -2.57
C ASN A 58 12.82 -4.89 -2.19
N MET A 59 12.97 -5.18 -0.89
CA MET A 59 13.09 -6.57 -0.42
C MET A 59 11.86 -7.40 -0.78
N ILE A 60 10.65 -6.87 -0.57
CA ILE A 60 9.40 -7.56 -0.94
C ILE A 60 9.32 -7.80 -2.45
N ALA A 61 9.74 -6.84 -3.27
CA ALA A 61 9.76 -7.00 -4.73
C ALA A 61 10.68 -8.14 -5.17
N VAL A 62 11.91 -8.20 -4.64
CA VAL A 62 12.86 -9.28 -4.95
C VAL A 62 12.32 -10.63 -4.49
N PHE A 63 11.78 -10.72 -3.28
CA PHE A 63 11.14 -11.95 -2.79
C PHE A 63 9.98 -12.38 -3.70
N SER A 64 9.17 -11.43 -4.16
CA SER A 64 8.03 -11.75 -5.03
C SER A 64 8.46 -12.32 -6.39
N VAL A 65 9.60 -11.88 -6.95
CA VAL A 65 10.16 -12.47 -8.18
C VAL A 65 10.67 -13.89 -7.93
N VAL A 66 11.21 -14.18 -6.76
CA VAL A 66 11.65 -15.54 -6.40
C VAL A 66 10.45 -16.47 -6.17
N THR A 67 9.32 -15.93 -5.72
CA THR A 67 8.13 -16.72 -5.37
C THR A 67 7.19 -16.98 -6.56
N ASN A 68 7.29 -16.18 -7.63
CA ASN A 68 6.50 -16.30 -8.86
C ASN A 68 7.31 -17.01 -9.95
#